data_AF-A0A3C1IGJ8-F1
#
_entry.id   AF-A0A3C1IGJ8-F1
#
_cell.length_a   1.000
_cell.length_b   1.000
_cell.length_c   1.000
_cell.angle_alpha   90.00
_cell.angle_beta   90.00
_cell.angle_gamma   90.00
#
_symmetry.space_group_name_H-M   'P 1'
#
loop_
_entity.id
_entity.type
_entity.pdbx_description
1 polymer ?
#
loop_
_entity_poly.entity_id
_entity_poly.type
_entity_poly.pdbx_seq_one_letter_code
_entity_poly.pdbx_strand_id
1 'polypeptide(L)' 'TEELRTLEYSQRLRDRQRNVMVPAAGSVGDALYFGAAKGGAQALARDAGRIEVGALADLVAIDTTDPA' A
#
# COMPACT_ATOMS: atom_id res chain seq x y z
N THR A 1 2.90 -5.64 9.68
CA THR A 1 3.62 -4.94 8.60
C THR A 1 4.27 -5.90 7.60
N GLU A 2 3.70 -7.10 7.37
CA GLU A 2 4.37 -8.14 6.57
C GLU A 2 3.69 -8.48 5.24
N GLU A 3 2.38 -8.25 5.11
CA GLU A 3 1.64 -8.69 3.91
C GLU A 3 2.11 -8.00 2.63
N LEU A 4 2.23 -6.66 2.64
CA LEU A 4 2.70 -5.90 1.48
C LEU A 4 4.14 -6.26 1.10
N ARG A 5 4.99 -6.50 2.10
CA ARG A 5 6.38 -6.93 1.89
C ARG A 5 6.42 -8.32 1.25
N THR A 6 5.61 -9.24 1.76
CA THR A 6 5.50 -10.60 1.24
C THR A 6 5.03 -10.60 -0.20
N LEU A 7 4.02 -9.79 -0.54
CA LEU A 7 3.51 -9.64 -1.90
C LEU A 7 4.59 -9.15 -2.87
N GLU A 8 5.30 -8.07 -2.55
CA GLU A 8 6.41 -7.60 -3.39
C GLU A 8 7.49 -8.68 -3.52
N TYR A 9 7.85 -9.34 -2.43
CA TYR A 9 8.93 -10.33 -2.44
C TYR A 9 8.58 -11.56 -3.30
N SER A 10 7.32 -12.02 -3.28
CA SER A 10 6.88 -13.11 -4.16
C SER A 10 6.99 -12.73 -5.64
N GLN A 11 6.69 -11.48 -5.99
CA GLN A 11 6.88 -10.99 -7.36
C GLN A 11 8.35 -10.91 -7.74
N ARG A 12 9.21 -10.40 -6.83
CA ARG A 12 10.67 -10.35 -7.06
C ARG A 12 11.27 -11.72 -7.32
N LEU A 13 10.87 -12.73 -6.53
CA LEU A 13 11.38 -14.08 -6.67
C LEU A 13 10.92 -14.74 -7.98
N ARG A 14 9.66 -14.53 -8.37
CA ARG A 14 9.11 -15.04 -9.62
C ARG A 14 9.79 -14.42 -10.83
N ASP A 15 9.88 -13.10 -10.86
CA ASP A 15 10.27 -12.33 -12.05
C ASP A 15 11.77 -12.00 -12.09
N ARG A 16 12.50 -12.32 -11.01
CA ARG A 16 13.94 -12.02 -10.83
C ARG A 16 14.27 -10.54 -11.01
N GLN A 17 13.36 -9.67 -10.59
CA GLN A 17 13.45 -8.22 -10.70
C GLN A 17 13.21 -7.55 -9.34
N ARG A 18 13.45 -6.24 -9.26
CA ARG A 18 13.15 -5.42 -8.08
C ARG A 18 12.10 -4.37 -8.44
N ASN A 19 11.37 -3.90 -7.42
CA ASN A 19 10.34 -2.87 -7.55
C ASN A 19 9.24 -3.28 -8.52
N VAL A 20 8.81 -4.54 -8.45
CA VAL A 20 7.92 -5.16 -9.46
C VAL A 20 6.51 -4.60 -9.37
N MET A 21 6.06 -4.28 -8.15
CA MET A 21 4.70 -3.78 -7.91
C MET A 21 4.51 -2.29 -8.26
N VAL A 22 5.51 -1.61 -8.81
CA VAL A 22 5.37 -0.23 -9.30
C VAL A 22 5.28 -0.24 -10.83
N PRO A 23 4.17 0.26 -11.43
CA PRO A 23 4.01 0.28 -12.88
C PRO A 23 5.03 1.16 -13.64
N ALA A 24 5.68 2.09 -12.94
CA ALA A 24 6.67 3.03 -13.46
C ALA A 24 7.74 3.33 -12.40
N ALA A 25 8.49 4.42 -12.53
CA ALA A 25 9.39 4.88 -11.46
C ALA A 25 8.61 5.37 -10.24
N GLY A 26 9.09 5.08 -9.03
CA GLY A 26 8.47 5.56 -7.79
C GLY A 26 8.72 4.67 -6.57
N SER A 27 7.99 4.98 -5.49
CA SER A 27 8.01 4.22 -4.24
C SER A 27 7.14 2.96 -4.35
N VAL A 28 7.75 1.79 -4.10
CA VAL A 28 7.04 0.51 -3.99
C VAL A 28 6.06 0.53 -2.81
N GLY A 29 6.47 1.15 -1.70
CA GLY A 29 5.64 1.28 -0.51
C GLY A 29 4.36 2.05 -0.80
N ASP A 30 4.46 3.18 -1.50
CA ASP A 30 3.32 4.04 -1.82
C ASP A 30 2.36 3.29 -2.76
N ALA A 31 2.88 2.66 -3.81
CA ALA A 31 2.08 1.91 -4.76
C ALA A 31 1.30 0.79 -4.08
N LEU A 32 1.95 0.03 -3.20
CA LEU A 32 1.33 -1.06 -2.45
C LEU A 32 0.33 -0.56 -1.41
N TYR A 33 0.71 0.46 -0.63
CA TYR A 33 -0.12 0.94 0.48
C TYR A 33 -1.38 1.63 -0.03
N PHE A 34 -1.25 2.56 -0.99
CA PHE A 34 -2.42 3.23 -1.57
C PHE A 34 -3.23 2.30 -2.46
N GLY A 35 -2.58 1.36 -3.16
CA GLY A 35 -3.29 0.33 -3.92
C GLY A 35 -4.15 -0.55 -3.02
N ALA A 36 -3.59 -1.03 -1.90
CA ALA A 36 -4.31 -1.84 -0.92
C ALA A 36 -5.43 -1.05 -0.23
N ALA A 37 -5.18 0.22 0.16
CA ALA A 37 -6.19 1.07 0.78
C ALA A 37 -7.41 1.29 -0.14
N LYS A 38 -7.17 1.65 -1.40
CA LYS A 38 -8.24 1.86 -2.39
C LYS A 38 -8.97 0.56 -2.74
N GLY A 39 -8.21 -0.51 -3.01
CA GLY A 39 -8.78 -1.81 -3.36
C GLY A 39 -9.58 -2.44 -2.23
N GLY A 40 -9.11 -2.31 -0.99
CA GLY A 40 -9.82 -2.77 0.20
C GLY A 40 -11.13 -2.00 0.43
N ALA A 41 -11.11 -0.67 0.30
CA ALA A 41 -12.31 0.15 0.38
C ALA A 41 -13.35 -0.24 -0.68
N GLN A 42 -12.91 -0.48 -1.92
CA GLN A 42 -13.76 -0.98 -3.00
C GLN A 42 -14.34 -2.36 -2.66
N ALA A 43 -13.52 -3.31 -2.21
CA ALA A 43 -13.95 -4.68 -1.91
C ALA A 43 -14.97 -4.73 -0.76
N LEU A 44 -14.82 -3.84 0.23
CA LEU A 44 -15.71 -3.72 1.38
C LEU A 44 -16.93 -2.81 1.14
N ALA A 45 -17.05 -2.22 -0.06
CA ALA A 45 -18.07 -1.23 -0.38
C ALA A 45 -18.18 -0.10 0.68
N ARG A 46 -17.03 0.40 1.11
CA ARG A 46 -16.91 1.39 2.19
C ARG A 46 -16.31 2.69 1.64
N ASP A 47 -16.86 3.82 2.05
CA ASP A 47 -16.37 5.15 1.65
C ASP A 47 -15.08 5.54 2.37
N ALA A 48 -14.00 4.82 2.06
CA ALA A 48 -12.71 4.86 2.74
C ALA A 48 -11.56 4.74 1.72
N GLY A 49 -10.33 4.52 2.21
CA GLY A 49 -9.14 4.23 1.39
C GLY A 49 -8.51 5.46 0.73
N ARG A 50 -8.96 6.66 1.10
CA ARG A 50 -8.46 7.95 0.64
C ARG A 50 -8.64 9.01 1.72
N ILE A 51 -7.77 10.01 1.71
CA ILE A 51 -7.87 11.18 2.60
C ILE A 51 -8.50 12.31 1.78
N GLU A 52 -9.80 12.47 1.92
CA GLU A 52 -10.60 13.41 1.14
C GLU A 52 -11.81 13.89 1.94
N VAL A 53 -12.26 15.11 1.68
CA VAL A 53 -13.50 15.63 2.28
C VAL A 53 -14.68 14.73 1.90
N GLY A 54 -15.49 14.36 2.89
CA GLY A 54 -16.66 13.51 2.71
C GLY A 54 -16.40 12.01 2.89
N ALA A 55 -15.15 11.56 2.76
CA ALA A 55 -14.76 10.20 3.10
C ALA A 55 -14.74 9.99 4.62
N LEU A 56 -14.73 8.73 5.05
CA LEU A 56 -14.59 8.39 6.46
C LEU A 56 -13.24 8.86 7.01
N ALA A 57 -13.23 9.33 8.25
CA ALA A 57 -12.03 9.79 8.93
C ALA A 57 -11.18 8.62 9.49
N ASP A 58 -10.92 7.60 8.66
CA ASP A 58 -10.09 6.45 9.02
C ASP A 58 -8.62 6.68 8.67
N LEU A 59 -7.86 7.11 9.67
CA LEU A 59 -6.48 7.56 9.52
C LEU A 59 -5.57 6.81 10.49
N VAL A 60 -4.31 6.61 10.08
CA VAL A 60 -3.25 6.10 10.94
C VAL A 60 -2.03 7.02 10.83
N ALA A 61 -1.35 7.24 11.94
CA ALA A 61 -0.07 7.92 11.99
C ALA A 61 1.05 6.88 12.16
N ILE A 62 2.18 7.13 11.52
CA ILE A 62 3.40 6.32 11.70
C ILE A 62 4.27 7.03 12.73
N ASP A 63 4.80 6.27 13.69
CA ASP A 63 5.86 6.78 14.57
C ASP A 63 7.13 6.98 13.75
N THR A 64 7.60 8.22 13.67
CA THR A 64 8.79 8.60 12.89
C THR A 64 10.08 8.51 13.70
N THR A 65 9.98 8.17 14.99
CA THR A 65 11.10 7.99 15.90
C THR A 65 11.48 6.51 16.10
N ASP A 66 10.61 5.59 15.68
CA ASP A 66 10.89 4.16 15.66
C ASP A 66 11.89 3.83 14.52
N PRO A 67 13.05 3.23 14.82
CA PRO A 67 13.98 2.80 13.78
C PRO A 67 13.39 1.73 12.87
N ALA A 68 13.79 1.76 11.60
CA ALA A 68 13.34 0.83 10.56
C ALA A 68 13.97 -0.57 10.66
#